data_AF-A0A0D2XVG5-F1
#
_entry.id   AF-A0A0D2XVG5-F1
#
_cell.length_a   1.000
_cell.length_b   1.000
_cell.length_c   1.000
_cell.angle_alpha   90.00
_cell.angle_beta   90.00
_cell.angle_gamma   90.00
#
_symmetry.space_group_name_H-M   'P 1'
#
loop_
_entity.id
_entity.type
_entity.pdbx_description
1 polymer ?
#
loop_
_entity_poly.entity_id
_entity_poly.type
_entity_poly.pdbx_seq_one_letter_code
_entity_poly.pdbx_strand_id
1 'polypeptide(L)'
;MSTTSSPGPESRRSPAPSQPLEPPVTKSSLGELEVSKIINNPKLRHDINFDPELHFRPNVEGDKGRRKHDRASIFWTTLKEELVEFIVDRDSFYAKHGTGDDWCLPKLLKSVKEIIQTLVPQRDRQFLDEGLNVELLMQQFHRGIADLEKLASWLSRVLKSHCAPMRDEWVDSMYKQLSNGNSNNDVEELVNGMRSLLSVLEAMKLDVANHQIRCLRPALIEETTAFEQKFLMKKLRNRKMDIGDAKPWYQEAARTYPSGAGKMYSCFGDMGVFFEGISRAMLPSAGEKPLPGTFFFDEDRLGRVRSDILDAINLDVCMRMYEDLERIAKLNSPPAFASAMSDDHEFNFNTPPSSSRPSSVTLSSADSASSSPRSSMVLPLYLNSETNEAKTRARNLRDSLVALLQQAPHDQHYHEKWRSMAPSMALQIFRFTNAPMDMLVPFEEKLLENVCHISSPIYKEMEEAYRIRLLNELAMRVRYFKALSGVCLFSIATGNRVPTSSRSLDAGRDRDLDAAIRMGQQEGGIEDIATRIAHVGVVHWRIWARMAYVDDDDMSMD
;
A
#
# COMPACT_ATOMS: atom_id res chain seq x y z
N MET A 1 40.61 54.05 6.40
CA MET A 1 39.56 54.42 5.43
C MET A 1 39.59 53.43 4.28
N SER A 2 38.63 52.50 4.22
CA SER A 2 38.22 51.79 3.00
C SER A 2 36.90 51.11 3.33
N THR A 3 35.85 51.63 2.70
CA THR A 3 34.44 51.42 2.99
C THR A 3 33.93 50.10 2.40
N THR A 4 33.23 49.33 3.22
CA THR A 4 32.37 48.21 2.82
C THR A 4 31.17 48.71 2.02
N SER A 5 30.92 48.13 0.85
CA SER A 5 29.75 48.42 0.01
C SER A 5 28.77 47.23 0.07
N SER A 6 27.54 47.52 0.48
CA SER A 6 26.40 46.60 0.53
C SER A 6 25.85 46.31 -0.88
N PRO A 7 25.31 45.12 -1.16
CA PRO A 7 24.63 44.85 -2.42
C PRO A 7 23.20 45.42 -2.40
N GLY A 8 22.83 46.11 -3.47
CA GLY A 8 21.51 46.72 -3.68
C GLY A 8 20.41 45.71 -4.07
N PRO A 9 19.14 46.15 -4.13
CA PRO A 9 17.98 45.28 -4.20
C PRO A 9 17.82 44.64 -5.58
N GLU A 10 17.48 43.35 -5.57
CA GLU A 10 17.21 42.54 -6.75
C GLU A 10 16.14 43.18 -7.65
N SER A 11 16.50 43.38 -8.91
CA SER A 11 15.59 43.77 -9.97
C SER A 11 14.46 42.76 -10.08
N ARG A 12 13.23 43.22 -9.89
CA ARG A 12 11.99 42.46 -10.08
C ARG A 12 12.01 41.83 -11.48
N ARG A 13 12.14 40.50 -11.53
CA ARG A 13 11.94 39.71 -12.75
C ARG A 13 10.56 40.05 -13.32
N SER A 14 10.54 40.48 -14.57
CA SER A 14 9.33 40.62 -15.39
C SER A 14 8.53 39.31 -15.36
N PRO A 15 7.18 39.34 -15.32
CA PRO A 15 6.39 38.12 -15.36
C PRO A 15 6.66 37.38 -16.67
N ALA A 16 6.92 36.08 -16.57
CA ALA A 16 7.06 35.20 -17.73
C ALA A 16 5.81 35.33 -18.63
N PRO A 17 5.94 35.20 -19.97
CA PRO A 17 4.79 35.22 -20.86
C PRO A 17 3.77 34.18 -20.40
N SER A 18 2.53 34.63 -20.20
CA SER A 18 1.41 33.79 -19.77
C SER A 18 1.29 32.61 -20.72
N GLN A 19 1.47 31.39 -20.19
CA GLN A 19 1.17 30.17 -20.95
C GLN A 19 -0.27 30.27 -21.48
N PRO A 20 -0.54 29.82 -22.72
CA PRO A 20 -1.89 29.77 -23.25
C PRO A 20 -2.82 29.01 -22.29
N LEU A 21 -4.01 29.57 -22.04
CA LEU A 21 -5.02 28.92 -21.21
C LEU A 21 -5.56 27.69 -21.97
N GLU A 22 -5.26 26.50 -21.46
CA GLU A 22 -5.69 25.22 -22.03
C GLU A 22 -6.80 24.58 -21.18
N PRO A 23 -7.68 23.76 -21.78
CA PRO A 23 -8.66 22.99 -21.03
C PRO A 23 -8.01 22.10 -19.96
N PRO A 24 -8.69 21.84 -18.82
CA PRO A 24 -8.14 21.07 -17.71
C PRO A 24 -7.79 19.61 -18.04
N VAL A 25 -8.50 19.05 -19.02
CA VAL A 25 -8.34 17.68 -19.50
C VAL A 25 -8.18 17.74 -21.01
N THR A 26 -7.07 17.21 -21.50
CA THR A 26 -6.70 17.20 -22.92
C THR A 26 -6.22 15.81 -23.32
N LYS A 27 -6.12 15.56 -24.63
CA LYS A 27 -5.51 14.34 -25.16
C LYS A 27 -4.06 14.17 -24.67
N SER A 28 -3.31 15.27 -24.52
CA SER A 28 -1.92 15.21 -24.02
C SER A 28 -1.88 14.86 -22.53
N SER A 29 -2.76 15.45 -21.70
CA SER A 29 -2.83 15.15 -20.26
C SER A 29 -3.25 13.70 -19.98
N LEU A 30 -4.13 13.14 -20.83
CA LEU A 30 -4.55 11.74 -20.76
C LEU A 30 -3.64 10.79 -21.53
N GLY A 31 -2.64 11.31 -22.25
CA GLY A 31 -1.78 10.51 -23.12
C GLY A 31 -0.86 9.56 -22.36
N GLU A 32 -0.68 9.72 -21.05
CA GLU A 32 0.02 8.76 -20.17
C GLU A 32 -0.75 7.44 -20.00
N LEU A 33 -2.07 7.47 -20.23
CA LEU A 33 -2.98 6.33 -20.12
C LEU A 33 -3.05 5.49 -21.40
N GLU A 34 -2.23 5.80 -22.41
CA GLU A 34 -2.17 5.03 -23.65
C GLU A 34 -1.45 3.70 -23.44
N VAL A 35 -1.95 2.63 -24.07
CA VAL A 35 -1.40 1.25 -23.97
C VAL A 35 0.12 1.22 -24.16
N SER A 36 0.61 1.92 -25.18
CA SER A 36 2.05 1.94 -25.49
C SER A 36 2.88 2.58 -24.38
N LYS A 37 2.35 3.58 -23.67
CA LYS A 37 3.05 4.21 -22.55
C LYS A 37 2.95 3.36 -21.27
N ILE A 38 1.80 2.75 -21.03
CA ILE A 38 1.58 1.77 -19.94
C ILE A 38 2.60 0.63 -20.05
N ILE A 39 2.68 -0.01 -21.22
CA ILE A 39 3.55 -1.18 -21.46
C ILE A 39 5.04 -0.82 -21.33
N ASN A 40 5.44 0.40 -21.67
CA ASN A 40 6.85 0.81 -21.65
C ASN A 40 7.27 1.54 -20.37
N ASN A 41 6.37 1.71 -19.39
CA ASN A 41 6.68 2.37 -18.14
C ASN A 41 7.37 1.38 -17.16
N PRO A 42 8.66 1.58 -16.81
CA PRO A 42 9.39 0.65 -15.97
C PRO A 42 8.88 0.63 -14.52
N LYS A 43 8.50 1.79 -13.96
CA LYS A 43 7.95 1.86 -12.60
C LYS A 43 6.62 1.13 -12.51
N LEU A 44 5.74 1.34 -13.51
CA LEU A 44 4.45 0.67 -13.57
C LEU A 44 4.61 -0.85 -13.70
N ARG A 45 5.49 -1.32 -14.60
CA ARG A 45 5.76 -2.77 -14.74
C ARG A 45 6.27 -3.37 -13.44
N HIS A 46 7.19 -2.69 -12.77
CA HIS A 46 7.70 -3.13 -11.49
C HIS A 46 6.58 -3.21 -10.43
N ASP A 47 5.80 -2.14 -10.25
CA ASP A 47 4.74 -2.06 -9.24
C ASP A 47 3.59 -3.07 -9.48
N ILE A 48 3.31 -3.44 -10.74
CA ILE A 48 2.31 -4.48 -11.09
C ILE A 48 2.62 -5.83 -10.40
N ASN A 49 3.88 -6.11 -10.11
CA ASN A 49 4.29 -7.36 -9.44
C ASN A 49 3.92 -7.39 -7.96
N PHE A 50 3.55 -6.27 -7.34
CA PHE A 50 3.32 -6.21 -5.89
C PHE A 50 1.92 -5.74 -5.52
N ASP A 51 1.32 -4.89 -6.34
CA ASP A 51 0.03 -4.26 -6.02
C ASP A 51 -1.13 -4.86 -6.84
N PRO A 52 -1.96 -5.74 -6.24
CA PRO A 52 -3.13 -6.31 -6.92
C PRO A 52 -4.21 -5.28 -7.21
N GLU A 53 -4.25 -4.20 -6.44
CA GLU A 53 -5.20 -3.10 -6.59
C GLU A 53 -4.64 -1.98 -7.46
N LEU A 54 -3.51 -2.15 -8.14
CA LEU A 54 -2.97 -1.11 -9.01
C LEU A 54 -3.97 -0.71 -10.12
N HIS A 55 -4.42 0.54 -10.08
CA HIS A 55 -5.23 1.18 -11.10
C HIS A 55 -5.00 2.69 -11.13
N PHE A 56 -5.21 3.29 -12.29
CA PHE A 56 -5.18 4.73 -12.44
C PHE A 56 -6.39 5.37 -11.75
N ARG A 57 -6.10 6.42 -10.98
CA ARG A 57 -7.07 7.30 -10.33
C ARG A 57 -6.79 8.75 -10.72
N PRO A 58 -7.79 9.64 -10.68
CA PRO A 58 -7.55 11.07 -10.82
C PRO A 58 -6.59 11.56 -9.73
N ASN A 59 -5.53 12.27 -10.13
CA ASN A 59 -4.59 12.84 -9.17
C ASN A 59 -5.17 14.10 -8.55
N VAL A 60 -5.82 13.96 -7.39
CA VAL A 60 -6.40 15.05 -6.61
C VAL A 60 -5.54 15.47 -5.42
N GLU A 61 -4.48 14.71 -5.12
CA GLU A 61 -3.71 14.87 -3.89
C GLU A 61 -2.41 15.66 -4.09
N GLY A 62 -1.96 16.28 -2.99
CA GLY A 62 -0.71 17.03 -2.92
C GLY A 62 -0.68 18.34 -3.72
N ASP A 63 0.50 18.95 -3.79
CA ASP A 63 0.69 20.25 -4.45
C ASP A 63 0.41 20.22 -5.96
N LYS A 64 0.64 19.07 -6.61
CA LYS A 64 0.34 18.90 -8.03
C LYS A 64 -1.17 18.87 -8.27
N GLY A 65 -1.92 18.16 -7.43
CA GLY A 65 -3.39 18.14 -7.47
C GLY A 65 -3.98 19.55 -7.26
N ARG A 66 -3.50 20.26 -6.22
CA ARG A 66 -3.89 21.66 -5.97
C ARG A 66 -3.64 22.57 -7.17
N ARG A 67 -2.42 22.55 -7.74
CA ARG A 67 -2.08 23.36 -8.92
C ARG A 67 -2.95 23.00 -10.14
N LYS A 68 -3.28 21.72 -10.34
CA LYS A 68 -4.19 21.28 -11.42
C LYS A 68 -5.59 21.86 -11.20
N HIS A 69 -6.10 21.81 -9.97
CA HIS A 69 -7.40 22.37 -9.61
C HIS A 69 -7.45 23.89 -9.83
N ASP A 70 -6.44 24.63 -9.38
CA ASP A 70 -6.38 26.08 -9.53
C ASP A 70 -6.34 26.50 -11.00
N ARG A 71 -5.51 25.83 -11.81
CA ARG A 71 -5.48 26.07 -13.27
C ARG A 71 -6.82 25.77 -13.93
N ALA A 72 -7.47 24.69 -13.50
CA ALA A 72 -8.80 24.35 -14.01
C ALA A 72 -9.83 25.41 -13.65
N SER A 73 -9.80 25.91 -12.41
CA SER A 73 -10.67 26.99 -11.94
C SER A 73 -10.53 28.25 -12.79
N ILE A 74 -9.28 28.68 -13.05
CA ILE A 74 -9.01 29.82 -13.92
C ILE A 74 -9.61 29.60 -15.32
N PHE A 75 -9.41 28.43 -15.93
CA PHE A 75 -9.98 28.11 -17.23
C PHE A 75 -11.51 28.23 -17.27
N TRP A 76 -12.21 27.65 -16.29
CA TRP A 76 -13.68 27.70 -16.26
C TRP A 76 -14.22 29.10 -16.01
N THR A 77 -13.56 29.88 -15.15
CA THR A 77 -13.92 31.29 -14.91
C THR A 77 -13.74 32.12 -16.17
N THR A 78 -12.60 31.99 -16.86
CA THR A 78 -12.36 32.71 -18.12
C THR A 78 -13.35 32.30 -19.20
N LEU A 79 -13.66 31.00 -19.35
CA LEU A 79 -14.67 30.54 -20.31
C LEU A 79 -16.04 31.15 -20.03
N LYS A 80 -16.45 31.25 -18.75
CA LYS A 80 -17.71 31.88 -18.36
C LYS A 80 -17.72 33.37 -18.73
N GLU A 81 -16.65 34.10 -18.41
CA GLU A 81 -16.52 35.53 -18.72
C GLU A 81 -16.57 35.78 -20.23
N GLU A 82 -15.83 35.00 -21.02
CA GLU A 82 -15.81 35.07 -22.48
C GLU A 82 -17.20 34.79 -23.09
N LEU A 83 -17.93 33.79 -22.57
CA LEU A 83 -19.30 33.48 -23.02
C LEU A 83 -20.29 34.59 -22.68
N VAL A 84 -20.22 35.14 -21.46
CA VAL A 84 -21.08 36.27 -21.05
C VAL A 84 -20.79 37.50 -21.91
N GLU A 85 -19.52 37.84 -22.13
CA GLU A 85 -19.13 38.96 -22.99
C GLU A 85 -19.63 38.75 -24.42
N PHE A 86 -19.48 37.55 -24.98
CA PHE A 86 -20.01 37.24 -26.31
C PHE A 86 -21.53 37.37 -26.44
N ILE A 87 -22.29 37.07 -25.38
CA ILE A 87 -23.76 37.15 -25.39
C ILE A 87 -24.23 38.59 -25.21
N VAL A 88 -23.58 39.36 -24.32
CA VAL A 88 -24.02 40.71 -23.93
C VAL A 88 -23.44 41.80 -24.83
N ASP A 89 -22.17 41.72 -25.21
CA ASP A 89 -21.44 42.74 -25.97
C ASP A 89 -20.47 42.10 -26.99
N ARG A 90 -21.04 41.73 -28.15
CA ARG A 90 -20.31 41.08 -29.25
C ARG A 90 -19.19 41.94 -29.83
N ASP A 91 -19.37 43.26 -29.90
CA ASP A 91 -18.37 44.14 -30.51
C ASP A 91 -17.12 44.23 -29.64
N SER A 92 -17.30 44.36 -28.31
CA SER A 92 -16.19 44.30 -27.36
C SER A 92 -15.49 42.94 -27.35
N PHE A 93 -16.25 41.85 -27.45
CA PHE A 93 -15.69 40.50 -27.57
C PHE A 93 -14.77 40.37 -28.80
N TYR A 94 -15.26 40.75 -29.99
CA TYR A 94 -14.46 40.67 -31.22
C TYR A 94 -13.28 41.65 -31.23
N ALA A 95 -13.38 42.79 -30.53
CA ALA A 95 -12.25 43.71 -30.37
C ALA A 95 -11.11 43.09 -29.54
N LYS A 96 -11.44 42.27 -28.53
CA LYS A 96 -10.45 41.61 -27.66
C LYS A 96 -9.89 40.31 -28.24
N HIS A 97 -10.77 39.46 -28.78
CA HIS A 97 -10.42 38.09 -29.20
C HIS A 97 -10.25 37.96 -30.72
N GLY A 98 -10.62 38.99 -31.49
CA GLY A 98 -10.67 38.92 -32.95
C GLY A 98 -11.80 38.01 -33.44
N THR A 99 -11.86 37.79 -34.74
CA THR A 99 -12.81 36.85 -35.38
C THR A 99 -12.26 35.41 -35.48
N GLY A 100 -11.13 35.15 -34.80
CA GLY A 100 -10.45 33.85 -34.82
C GLY A 100 -10.91 32.93 -33.68
N ASP A 101 -10.64 31.63 -33.85
CA ASP A 101 -10.99 30.59 -32.87
C ASP A 101 -9.96 30.44 -31.72
N ASP A 102 -9.29 31.53 -31.31
CA ASP A 102 -8.22 31.52 -30.31
C ASP A 102 -8.68 31.89 -28.88
N TRP A 103 -9.83 31.36 -28.47
CA TRP A 103 -10.41 31.55 -27.13
C TRP A 103 -10.88 30.21 -26.53
N CYS A 104 -11.44 30.21 -25.32
CA CYS A 104 -11.60 28.96 -24.54
C CYS A 104 -12.55 27.94 -25.18
N LEU A 105 -13.67 28.38 -25.77
CA LEU A 105 -14.69 27.45 -26.30
C LEU A 105 -14.18 26.58 -27.48
N PRO A 106 -13.60 27.14 -28.57
CA PRO A 106 -13.03 26.31 -29.63
C PRO A 106 -11.95 25.34 -29.13
N LYS A 107 -11.09 25.78 -28.19
CA LYS A 107 -10.04 24.95 -27.59
C LYS A 107 -10.62 23.77 -26.81
N LEU A 108 -11.70 24.02 -26.06
CA LEU A 108 -12.45 22.99 -25.35
C LEU A 108 -13.08 21.98 -26.31
N LEU A 109 -13.82 22.44 -27.33
CA LEU A 109 -14.48 21.55 -28.29
C LEU A 109 -13.48 20.69 -29.08
N LYS A 110 -12.32 21.27 -29.47
CA LYS A 110 -11.20 20.53 -30.06
C LYS A 110 -10.67 19.45 -29.11
N SER A 111 -10.45 19.80 -27.84
CA SER A 111 -9.98 18.84 -26.83
C SER A 111 -10.98 17.71 -26.59
N VAL A 112 -12.28 18.02 -26.49
CA VAL A 112 -13.37 17.03 -26.38
C VAL A 112 -13.33 16.07 -27.56
N LYS A 113 -13.28 16.60 -28.79
CA LYS A 113 -13.22 15.80 -30.02
C LYS A 113 -12.02 14.86 -30.01
N GLU A 114 -10.84 15.38 -29.72
CA GLU A 114 -9.60 14.63 -29.68
C GLU A 114 -9.63 13.50 -28.64
N ILE A 115 -10.21 13.73 -27.46
CA ILE A 115 -10.34 12.70 -26.42
C ILE A 115 -11.31 11.60 -26.88
N ILE A 116 -12.49 11.96 -27.39
CA ILE A 116 -13.48 10.99 -27.90
C ILE A 116 -12.87 10.14 -29.02
N GLN A 117 -12.08 10.74 -29.93
CA GLN A 117 -11.36 10.00 -30.98
C GLN A 117 -10.42 8.91 -30.44
N THR A 118 -9.89 9.07 -29.22
CA THR A 118 -9.07 8.05 -28.54
C THR A 118 -9.88 6.98 -27.81
N LEU A 119 -11.16 7.24 -27.54
CA LEU A 119 -12.08 6.33 -26.83
C LEU A 119 -12.86 5.46 -27.81
N VAL A 120 -13.17 5.96 -29.00
CA VAL A 120 -14.00 5.25 -29.98
C VAL A 120 -13.17 4.38 -30.93
N PRO A 121 -13.73 3.24 -31.41
CA PRO A 121 -13.12 2.43 -32.46
C PRO A 121 -12.91 3.22 -33.76
N GLN A 122 -11.98 2.76 -34.60
CA GLN A 122 -11.63 3.44 -35.86
C GLN A 122 -12.83 3.62 -36.81
N ARG A 123 -13.76 2.66 -36.83
CA ARG A 123 -14.99 2.71 -37.64
C ARG A 123 -15.88 3.91 -37.30
N ASP A 124 -15.92 4.30 -36.04
CA ASP A 124 -16.87 5.29 -35.54
C ASP A 124 -16.27 6.72 -35.59
N ARG A 125 -15.01 6.86 -36.00
CA ARG A 125 -14.32 8.16 -36.12
C ARG A 125 -14.89 9.06 -37.21
N GLN A 126 -15.31 8.51 -38.35
CA GLN A 126 -15.94 9.30 -39.41
C GLN A 126 -17.25 9.93 -38.91
N PHE A 127 -18.08 9.15 -38.23
CA PHE A 127 -19.32 9.63 -37.61
C PHE A 127 -19.06 10.71 -36.55
N LEU A 128 -17.98 10.57 -35.76
CA LEU A 128 -17.54 11.59 -34.81
C LEU A 128 -17.07 12.88 -35.50
N ASP A 129 -16.32 12.77 -36.61
CA ASP A 129 -15.83 13.93 -37.34
C ASP A 129 -16.95 14.74 -37.99
N GLU A 130 -18.01 14.07 -38.46
CA GLU A 130 -19.24 14.68 -38.98
C GLU A 130 -20.09 15.30 -37.87
N GLY A 131 -20.31 14.58 -36.77
CA GLY A 131 -21.18 15.03 -35.67
C GLY A 131 -20.57 16.11 -34.78
N LEU A 132 -19.24 16.14 -34.63
CA LEU A 132 -18.49 17.14 -33.88
C LEU A 132 -17.48 17.86 -34.80
N ASN A 133 -18.00 18.51 -35.84
CA ASN A 133 -17.20 19.42 -36.67
C ASN A 133 -17.07 20.78 -35.99
N VAL A 134 -15.95 21.00 -35.29
CA VAL A 134 -15.73 22.22 -34.50
C VAL A 134 -15.75 23.49 -35.36
N GLU A 135 -15.19 23.46 -36.58
CA GLU A 135 -15.18 24.63 -37.47
C GLU A 135 -16.60 25.04 -37.86
N LEU A 136 -17.44 24.06 -38.24
CA LEU A 136 -18.84 24.31 -38.57
C LEU A 136 -19.64 24.77 -37.35
N LEU A 137 -19.42 24.15 -36.19
CA LEU A 137 -20.08 24.55 -34.94
C LEU A 137 -19.73 25.98 -34.55
N MET A 138 -18.45 26.37 -34.66
CA MET A 138 -18.04 27.74 -34.39
C MET A 138 -18.66 28.72 -35.40
N GLN A 139 -18.75 28.38 -36.68
CA GLN A 139 -19.44 29.23 -37.66
C GLN A 139 -20.93 29.43 -37.31
N GLN A 140 -21.62 28.37 -36.89
CA GLN A 140 -23.01 28.45 -36.44
C GLN A 140 -23.15 29.28 -35.16
N PHE A 141 -22.20 29.13 -34.24
CA PHE A 141 -22.15 29.86 -32.97
C PHE A 141 -22.00 31.36 -33.19
N HIS A 142 -21.03 31.79 -34.01
CA HIS A 142 -20.83 33.20 -34.36
C HIS A 142 -22.06 33.83 -35.03
N ARG A 143 -22.81 33.04 -35.82
CA ARG A 143 -24.06 33.47 -36.48
C ARG A 143 -25.29 33.40 -35.57
N GLY A 144 -25.19 32.85 -34.36
CA GLY A 144 -26.31 32.69 -33.43
C GLY A 144 -27.33 31.64 -33.85
N ILE A 145 -26.93 30.66 -34.67
CA ILE A 145 -27.79 29.57 -35.17
C ILE A 145 -27.34 28.18 -34.70
N ALA A 146 -26.41 28.10 -33.75
CA ALA A 146 -25.93 26.84 -33.20
C ALA A 146 -27.03 26.15 -32.38
N ASP A 147 -27.32 24.89 -32.71
CA ASP A 147 -28.28 24.06 -31.99
C ASP A 147 -27.55 23.23 -30.92
N LEU A 148 -27.41 23.84 -29.73
CA LEU A 148 -26.73 23.21 -28.60
C LEU A 148 -27.51 22.03 -28.00
N GLU A 149 -28.84 22.04 -28.12
CA GLU A 149 -29.69 20.94 -27.66
C GLU A 149 -29.44 19.67 -28.49
N LYS A 150 -29.41 19.82 -29.83
CA LYS A 150 -29.07 18.74 -30.74
C LYS A 150 -27.65 18.23 -30.51
N LEU A 151 -26.69 19.12 -30.26
CA LEU A 151 -25.31 18.73 -29.94
C LEU A 151 -25.22 17.95 -28.63
N ALA A 152 -25.88 18.42 -27.57
CA ALA A 152 -25.90 17.77 -26.26
C ALA A 152 -26.55 16.37 -26.33
N SER A 153 -27.68 16.26 -27.05
CA SER A 153 -28.36 14.97 -27.27
C SER A 153 -27.49 13.99 -28.05
N TRP A 154 -26.81 14.47 -29.10
CA TRP A 154 -25.89 13.65 -29.88
C TRP A 154 -24.70 13.19 -29.05
N LEU A 155 -24.06 14.09 -28.30
CA LEU A 155 -22.95 13.75 -27.39
C LEU A 155 -23.38 12.72 -26.35
N SER A 156 -24.53 12.90 -25.71
CA SER A 156 -25.08 11.95 -24.74
C SER A 156 -25.20 10.54 -25.34
N ARG A 157 -25.77 10.43 -26.54
CA ARG A 157 -25.90 9.14 -27.25
C ARG A 157 -24.55 8.50 -27.57
N VAL A 158 -23.59 9.28 -28.08
CA VAL A 158 -22.25 8.79 -28.38
C VAL A 158 -21.57 8.27 -27.12
N LEU A 159 -21.59 9.05 -26.02
CA LEU A 159 -20.94 8.66 -24.77
C LEU A 159 -21.58 7.40 -24.18
N LYS A 160 -22.91 7.32 -24.10
CA LYS A 160 -23.62 6.11 -23.62
C LYS A 160 -23.33 4.87 -24.46
N SER A 161 -23.10 5.03 -25.76
CA SER A 161 -22.78 3.89 -26.64
C SER A 161 -21.37 3.32 -26.42
N HIS A 162 -20.47 4.10 -25.80
CA HIS A 162 -19.06 3.73 -25.62
C HIS A 162 -18.61 3.65 -24.16
N CYS A 163 -19.40 4.15 -23.20
CA CYS A 163 -19.07 4.10 -21.78
C CYS A 163 -19.60 2.83 -21.10
N ALA A 164 -19.21 2.63 -19.84
CA ALA A 164 -19.80 1.60 -19.00
C ALA A 164 -21.21 2.04 -18.53
N PRO A 165 -22.22 1.16 -18.45
CA PRO A 165 -23.60 1.54 -18.09
C PRO A 165 -23.73 2.30 -16.77
N MET A 166 -22.85 2.03 -15.81
CA MET A 166 -22.78 2.76 -14.53
C MET A 166 -22.45 4.26 -14.66
N ARG A 167 -21.96 4.70 -15.82
CA ARG A 167 -21.65 6.11 -16.11
C ARG A 167 -22.82 6.84 -16.77
N ASP A 168 -23.90 6.15 -17.14
CA ASP A 168 -25.03 6.76 -17.85
C ASP A 168 -25.68 7.89 -17.05
N GLU A 169 -25.77 7.77 -15.73
CA GLU A 169 -26.30 8.82 -14.85
C GLU A 169 -25.47 10.12 -14.93
N TRP A 170 -24.14 10.00 -15.06
CA TRP A 170 -23.25 11.14 -15.19
C TRP A 170 -23.43 11.80 -16.56
N VAL A 171 -23.59 10.99 -17.61
CA VAL A 171 -23.89 11.48 -18.97
C VAL A 171 -25.25 12.18 -18.99
N ASP A 172 -26.25 11.66 -18.28
CA ASP A 172 -27.57 12.28 -18.17
C ASP A 172 -27.54 13.59 -17.41
N SER A 173 -26.76 13.67 -16.34
CA SER A 173 -26.55 14.93 -15.63
C SER A 173 -25.88 15.97 -16.52
N MET A 174 -24.83 15.58 -17.26
CA MET A 174 -24.14 16.45 -18.22
C MET A 174 -25.10 16.96 -19.30
N TYR A 175 -25.91 16.07 -19.88
CA TYR A 175 -26.93 16.43 -20.87
C TYR A 175 -27.93 17.45 -20.30
N LYS A 176 -28.49 17.18 -19.12
CA LYS A 176 -29.44 18.09 -18.45
C LYS A 176 -28.84 19.48 -18.23
N GLN A 177 -27.59 19.57 -17.78
CA GLN A 177 -26.90 20.85 -17.55
C GLN A 177 -26.73 21.63 -18.85
N LEU A 178 -26.27 20.97 -19.93
CA LEU A 178 -26.14 21.63 -21.24
C LEU A 178 -27.49 22.10 -21.80
N SER A 179 -28.52 21.26 -21.71
CA SER A 179 -29.87 21.55 -22.19
C SER A 179 -30.55 22.67 -21.40
N ASN A 180 -30.47 22.63 -20.06
CA ASN A 180 -31.05 23.65 -19.18
C ASN A 180 -30.32 24.98 -19.32
N GLY A 181 -28.97 24.96 -19.35
CA GLY A 181 -28.16 26.16 -19.55
C GLY A 181 -28.50 26.87 -20.85
N ASN A 182 -28.67 26.12 -21.94
CA ASN A 182 -29.09 26.69 -23.23
C ASN A 182 -30.54 27.20 -23.21
N SER A 183 -31.49 26.41 -22.68
CA SER A 183 -32.92 26.76 -22.72
C SER A 183 -33.28 27.95 -21.82
N ASN A 184 -32.59 28.09 -20.69
CA ASN A 184 -32.83 29.15 -19.71
C ASN A 184 -31.89 30.36 -19.87
N ASN A 185 -30.99 30.34 -20.86
CA ASN A 185 -29.90 31.30 -21.01
C ASN A 185 -29.01 31.43 -19.75
N ASP A 186 -28.83 30.32 -19.04
CA ASP A 186 -27.96 30.24 -17.86
C ASP A 186 -26.56 29.79 -18.29
N VAL A 187 -25.66 30.77 -18.43
CA VAL A 187 -24.27 30.53 -18.84
C VAL A 187 -23.51 29.73 -17.79
N GLU A 188 -23.84 29.87 -16.50
CA GLU A 188 -23.17 29.13 -15.44
C GLU A 188 -23.51 27.64 -15.51
N GLU A 189 -24.78 27.32 -15.68
CA GLU A 189 -25.24 25.94 -15.87
C GLU A 189 -24.67 25.33 -17.17
N LEU A 190 -24.56 26.12 -18.24
CA LEU A 190 -23.93 25.68 -19.49
C LEU A 190 -22.45 25.33 -19.30
N VAL A 191 -21.68 26.19 -18.61
CA VAL A 191 -20.27 25.94 -18.27
C VAL A 191 -20.13 24.73 -17.34
N ASN A 192 -21.06 24.54 -16.39
CA ASN A 192 -21.10 23.34 -15.57
C ASN A 192 -21.33 22.08 -16.40
N GLY A 193 -22.20 22.11 -17.41
CA GLY A 193 -22.39 21.01 -18.35
C GLY A 193 -21.11 20.69 -19.15
N MET A 194 -20.39 21.72 -19.61
CA MET A 194 -19.09 21.56 -20.28
C MET A 194 -18.01 20.98 -19.36
N ARG A 195 -18.01 21.35 -18.08
CA ARG A 195 -17.15 20.77 -17.06
C ARG A 195 -17.48 19.30 -16.82
N SER A 196 -18.77 18.97 -16.66
CA SER A 196 -19.25 17.59 -16.51
C SER A 196 -18.88 16.72 -17.71
N LEU A 197 -18.91 17.26 -18.93
CA LEU A 197 -18.46 16.58 -20.14
C LEU A 197 -16.98 16.15 -20.04
N LEU A 198 -16.07 17.04 -19.65
CA LEU A 198 -14.66 16.67 -19.45
C LEU A 198 -14.47 15.64 -18.33
N SER A 199 -15.24 15.75 -17.24
CA SER A 199 -15.21 14.78 -16.14
C SER A 199 -15.63 13.38 -16.60
N VAL A 200 -16.68 13.27 -17.42
CA VAL A 200 -17.11 12.00 -18.00
C VAL A 200 -16.03 11.43 -18.92
N LEU A 201 -15.42 12.27 -19.77
CA LEU A 201 -14.36 11.83 -20.68
C LEU A 201 -13.09 11.36 -19.95
N GLU A 202 -12.67 12.06 -18.90
CA GLU A 202 -11.56 11.64 -18.04
C GLU A 202 -11.87 10.28 -17.39
N ALA A 203 -13.07 10.12 -16.84
CA ALA A 203 -13.52 8.88 -16.24
C ALA A 203 -13.55 7.71 -17.25
N MET A 204 -14.12 7.92 -18.45
CA MET A 204 -14.14 6.91 -19.51
C MET A 204 -12.73 6.47 -19.91
N LYS A 205 -11.79 7.42 -20.02
CA LYS A 205 -10.40 7.09 -20.37
C LYS A 205 -9.71 6.28 -19.27
N LEU A 206 -9.95 6.63 -18.01
CA LEU A 206 -9.47 5.86 -16.86
C LEU A 206 -10.07 4.44 -16.85
N ASP A 207 -11.37 4.29 -17.13
CA ASP A 207 -12.04 3.00 -17.19
C ASP A 207 -11.38 2.08 -18.26
N VAL A 208 -11.10 2.63 -19.45
CA VAL A 208 -10.38 1.92 -20.53
C VAL A 208 -8.97 1.53 -20.11
N ALA A 209 -8.19 2.45 -19.56
CA ALA A 209 -6.80 2.19 -19.14
C ALA A 209 -6.73 1.16 -18.01
N ASN A 210 -7.66 1.22 -17.05
CA ASN A 210 -7.75 0.27 -15.94
C ASN A 210 -8.18 -1.12 -16.41
N HIS A 211 -9.11 -1.21 -17.36
CA HIS A 211 -9.44 -2.47 -18.02
C HIS A 211 -8.22 -3.05 -18.75
N GLN A 212 -7.45 -2.22 -19.47
CA GLN A 212 -6.23 -2.62 -20.16
C GLN A 212 -5.16 -3.16 -19.20
N ILE A 213 -4.90 -2.47 -18.08
CA ILE A 213 -3.98 -2.97 -17.05
C ILE A 213 -4.42 -4.35 -16.55
N ARG A 214 -5.70 -4.54 -16.23
CA ARG A 214 -6.22 -5.84 -15.75
C ARG A 214 -6.01 -6.95 -16.77
N CYS A 215 -6.26 -6.69 -18.05
CA CYS A 215 -6.10 -7.69 -19.11
C CYS A 215 -4.63 -8.00 -19.40
N LEU A 216 -3.77 -6.98 -19.39
CA LEU A 216 -2.35 -7.12 -19.71
C LEU A 216 -1.49 -7.62 -18.53
N ARG A 217 -1.98 -7.47 -17.29
CA ARG A 217 -1.25 -7.80 -16.06
C ARG A 217 -0.54 -9.16 -16.10
N PRO A 218 -1.18 -10.30 -16.47
CA PRO A 218 -0.49 -11.59 -16.49
C PRO A 218 0.73 -11.59 -17.42
N ALA A 219 0.59 -11.02 -18.62
CA ALA A 219 1.69 -10.94 -19.59
C ALA A 219 2.78 -9.97 -19.12
N LEU A 220 2.40 -8.82 -18.56
CA LEU A 220 3.35 -7.84 -18.03
C LEU A 220 4.19 -8.42 -16.88
N ILE A 221 3.56 -9.19 -15.98
CA ILE A 221 4.25 -9.86 -14.86
C ILE A 221 5.29 -10.86 -15.39
N GLU A 222 4.90 -11.80 -16.26
CA GLU A 222 5.85 -12.80 -16.78
C GLU A 222 7.03 -12.17 -17.53
N GLU A 223 6.82 -11.04 -18.22
CA GLU A 223 7.87 -10.34 -18.94
C GLU A 223 8.69 -9.36 -18.07
N THR A 224 8.32 -9.13 -16.81
CA THR A 224 8.92 -8.05 -15.97
C THR A 224 10.44 -8.17 -15.91
N THR A 225 10.96 -9.35 -15.58
CA THR A 225 12.40 -9.55 -15.39
C THR A 225 13.20 -9.22 -16.65
N ALA A 226 12.79 -9.74 -17.81
CA ALA A 226 13.47 -9.49 -19.07
C ALA A 226 13.38 -8.01 -19.49
N PHE A 227 12.23 -7.37 -19.28
CA PHE A 227 12.04 -5.96 -19.57
C PHE A 227 12.93 -5.08 -18.68
N GLU A 228 12.91 -5.29 -17.36
CA GLU A 228 13.68 -4.49 -16.41
C GLU A 228 15.18 -4.65 -16.61
N GLN A 229 15.68 -5.88 -16.80
CA GLN A 229 17.09 -6.11 -17.13
C GLN A 229 17.52 -5.34 -18.38
N LYS A 230 16.73 -5.39 -19.46
CA LYS A 230 17.01 -4.64 -20.69
C LYS A 230 17.01 -3.12 -20.46
N PHE A 231 16.05 -2.63 -19.69
CA PHE A 231 15.95 -1.21 -19.34
C PHE A 231 17.14 -0.75 -18.48
N LEU A 232 17.46 -1.49 -17.43
CA LEU A 232 18.55 -1.19 -16.49
C LEU A 232 19.91 -1.27 -17.17
N MET A 233 20.18 -2.29 -17.98
CA MET A 233 21.40 -2.40 -18.77
C MET A 233 21.60 -1.18 -19.70
N LYS A 234 20.52 -0.71 -20.34
CA LYS A 234 20.57 0.52 -21.15
C LYS A 234 20.88 1.76 -20.29
N LYS A 235 20.32 1.84 -19.08
CA LYS A 235 20.52 2.96 -18.15
C LYS A 235 21.95 2.99 -17.60
N LEU A 236 22.50 1.84 -17.23
CA LEU A 236 23.89 1.65 -16.77
C LEU A 236 24.89 2.00 -17.87
N ARG A 237 24.71 1.48 -19.09
CA ARG A 237 25.58 1.83 -20.23
C ARG A 237 25.60 3.33 -20.52
N ASN A 238 24.45 3.99 -20.37
CA ASN A 238 24.32 5.42 -20.57
C ASN A 238 24.76 6.25 -19.34
N ARG A 239 25.30 5.63 -18.29
CA ARG A 239 25.72 6.26 -17.02
C ARG A 239 24.63 7.12 -16.37
N LYS A 240 23.36 6.70 -16.52
CA LYS A 240 22.18 7.35 -15.91
C LYS A 240 21.78 6.73 -14.57
N MET A 241 22.54 5.75 -14.10
CA MET A 241 22.36 5.02 -12.85
C MET A 241 23.71 4.48 -12.42
N ASP A 242 23.96 4.53 -11.11
CA ASP A 242 25.11 3.92 -10.46
C ASP A 242 24.60 2.83 -9.50
N ILE A 243 25.31 1.71 -9.46
CA ILE A 243 25.04 0.55 -8.59
C ILE A 243 26.30 0.13 -7.82
N GLY A 244 27.31 1.00 -7.75
CA GLY A 244 28.60 0.72 -7.14
C GLY A 244 28.52 0.44 -5.63
N ASP A 245 27.43 0.82 -4.97
CA ASP A 245 27.15 0.55 -3.55
C ASP A 245 26.59 -0.86 -3.29
N ALA A 246 25.97 -1.49 -4.29
CA ALA A 246 25.31 -2.79 -4.15
C ALA A 246 26.28 -3.95 -3.93
N LYS A 247 27.39 -3.98 -4.68
CA LYS A 247 28.39 -5.05 -4.54
C LYS A 247 29.14 -4.99 -3.20
N PRO A 248 29.63 -3.83 -2.72
CA PRO A 248 30.18 -3.70 -1.38
C PRO A 248 29.18 -4.09 -0.29
N TRP A 249 27.91 -3.71 -0.42
CA TRP A 249 26.86 -4.09 0.52
C TRP A 249 26.70 -5.62 0.62
N TYR A 250 26.67 -6.31 -0.53
CA TYR A 250 26.55 -7.76 -0.58
C TYR A 250 27.81 -8.48 -0.05
N GLN A 251 29.00 -8.00 -0.42
CA GLN A 251 30.26 -8.55 0.07
C GLN A 251 30.46 -8.35 1.57
N GLU A 252 30.04 -7.21 2.11
CA GLU A 252 30.05 -6.99 3.54
C GLU A 252 29.12 -7.98 4.24
N ALA A 253 27.89 -8.15 3.75
CA ALA A 253 26.98 -9.16 4.28
C ALA A 253 27.58 -10.58 4.24
N ALA A 254 28.26 -10.95 3.16
CA ALA A 254 28.93 -12.25 3.04
C ALA A 254 30.06 -12.44 4.08
N ARG A 255 30.80 -11.36 4.39
CA ARG A 255 31.89 -11.38 5.38
C ARG A 255 31.36 -11.39 6.81
N THR A 256 30.35 -10.57 7.10
CA THR A 256 29.78 -10.44 8.44
C THR A 256 28.97 -11.70 8.81
N TYR A 257 28.30 -12.29 7.82
CA TYR A 257 27.39 -13.42 8.00
C TYR A 257 27.80 -14.59 7.08
N PRO A 258 28.94 -15.24 7.36
CA PRO A 258 29.38 -16.38 6.56
C PRO A 258 28.28 -17.43 6.57
N SER A 259 27.89 -17.89 5.38
CA SER A 259 26.86 -18.93 5.18
C SER A 259 27.34 -20.24 5.82
N GLY A 260 27.09 -20.39 7.12
CA GLY A 260 27.64 -21.44 7.96
C GLY A 260 26.56 -22.41 8.43
N ALA A 261 26.46 -23.56 7.75
CA ALA A 261 26.02 -24.86 8.27
C ALA A 261 24.67 -24.96 9.03
N GLY A 262 23.71 -24.08 8.76
CA GLY A 262 22.34 -24.21 9.27
C GLY A 262 21.39 -24.79 8.22
N LYS A 263 20.46 -25.68 8.63
CA LYS A 263 19.39 -26.22 7.76
C LYS A 263 18.59 -25.11 7.04
N MET A 264 18.48 -23.93 7.64
CA MET A 264 17.84 -22.73 7.05
C MET A 264 18.56 -22.18 5.82
N TYR A 265 19.89 -22.21 5.77
CA TYR A 265 20.65 -21.67 4.64
C TYR A 265 20.41 -22.49 3.35
N SER A 266 20.14 -23.79 3.50
CA SER A 266 19.74 -24.65 2.37
C SER A 266 18.40 -24.24 1.73
N CYS A 267 17.52 -23.59 2.47
CA CYS A 267 16.23 -23.13 1.94
C CYS A 267 16.42 -21.96 0.96
N PHE A 268 17.31 -21.03 1.30
CA PHE A 268 17.63 -19.86 0.48
C PHE A 268 18.42 -20.21 -0.78
N GLY A 269 19.29 -21.23 -0.74
CA GLY A 269 20.22 -21.51 -1.83
C GLY A 269 21.20 -20.35 -2.02
N ASP A 270 21.50 -19.99 -3.27
CA ASP A 270 22.46 -18.93 -3.62
C ASP A 270 22.05 -17.54 -3.14
N MET A 271 20.78 -17.37 -2.76
CA MET A 271 20.24 -16.11 -2.23
C MET A 271 20.49 -15.93 -0.73
N GLY A 272 21.17 -16.86 -0.06
CA GLY A 272 21.33 -16.89 1.40
C GLY A 272 21.92 -15.61 1.97
N VAL A 273 23.06 -15.15 1.43
CA VAL A 273 23.71 -13.91 1.85
C VAL A 273 22.80 -12.70 1.64
N PHE A 274 22.09 -12.65 0.51
CA PHE A 274 21.19 -11.57 0.18
C PHE A 274 20.01 -11.48 1.15
N PHE A 275 19.36 -12.61 1.45
CA PHE A 275 18.24 -12.64 2.38
C PHE A 275 18.64 -12.38 3.83
N GLU A 276 19.82 -12.82 4.25
CA GLU A 276 20.38 -12.44 5.56
C GLU A 276 20.63 -10.92 5.61
N GLY A 277 21.27 -10.36 4.58
CA GLY A 277 21.55 -8.92 4.46
C GLY A 277 20.28 -8.06 4.48
N ILE A 278 19.27 -8.39 3.66
CA ILE A 278 18.02 -7.63 3.62
C ILE A 278 17.25 -7.77 4.94
N SER A 279 17.18 -8.97 5.53
CA SER A 279 16.46 -9.18 6.79
C SER A 279 17.00 -8.28 7.92
N ARG A 280 18.33 -8.10 7.98
CA ARG A 280 18.99 -7.23 8.96
C ARG A 280 18.83 -5.76 8.63
N ALA A 281 18.88 -5.40 7.35
CA ALA A 281 18.60 -4.04 6.91
C ALA A 281 17.15 -3.61 7.25
N MET A 282 16.23 -4.56 7.44
CA MET A 282 14.86 -4.27 7.86
C MET A 282 14.71 -4.07 9.38
N LEU A 283 15.71 -4.42 10.19
CA LEU A 283 15.65 -4.31 11.64
C LEU A 283 15.94 -2.88 12.14
N PRO A 284 15.36 -2.45 13.28
CA PRO A 284 15.63 -1.15 13.88
C PRO A 284 17.12 -0.87 14.17
N SER A 285 17.89 -1.89 14.57
CA SER A 285 19.34 -1.80 14.81
C SER A 285 20.15 -1.40 13.57
N ALA A 286 19.63 -1.58 12.35
CA ALA A 286 20.27 -1.09 11.15
C ALA A 286 20.28 0.45 11.07
N GLY A 287 19.41 1.13 11.82
CA GLY A 287 19.26 2.58 11.82
C GLY A 287 18.86 3.11 10.44
N GLU A 288 19.08 4.40 10.19
CA GLU A 288 18.73 5.06 8.91
C GLU A 288 19.68 4.74 7.75
N LYS A 289 20.43 3.64 7.82
CA LYS A 289 21.30 3.22 6.72
C LYS A 289 20.45 2.96 5.47
N PRO A 290 20.69 3.68 4.35
CA PRO A 290 19.93 3.48 3.13
C PRO A 290 20.24 2.10 2.55
N LEU A 291 19.23 1.52 1.89
CA LEU A 291 19.44 0.34 1.05
C LEU A 291 20.26 0.73 -0.19
N PRO A 292 20.96 -0.23 -0.83
CA PRO A 292 21.65 0.04 -2.07
C PRO A 292 20.75 0.63 -3.15
N GLY A 293 21.30 1.44 -4.05
CA GLY A 293 20.58 2.09 -5.16
C GLY A 293 19.85 1.14 -6.10
N THR A 294 20.13 -0.17 -6.04
CA THR A 294 19.37 -1.22 -6.74
C THR A 294 17.91 -1.33 -6.26
N PHE A 295 17.60 -0.90 -5.04
CA PHE A 295 16.25 -0.95 -4.45
C PHE A 295 15.40 0.31 -4.73
N PHE A 296 15.83 1.19 -5.64
CA PHE A 296 15.17 2.47 -5.93
C PHE A 296 13.67 2.38 -6.31
N PHE A 297 13.18 1.21 -6.73
CA PHE A 297 11.74 1.01 -6.96
C PHE A 297 10.98 0.48 -5.74
N ASP A 298 11.69 -0.07 -4.75
CA ASP A 298 11.18 -0.78 -3.57
C ASP A 298 11.33 -0.01 -2.26
N GLU A 299 11.96 1.17 -2.26
CA GLU A 299 12.22 1.99 -1.05
C GLU A 299 10.97 2.19 -0.19
N ASP A 300 9.85 2.62 -0.78
CA ASP A 300 8.60 2.83 -0.05
C ASP A 300 8.01 1.52 0.52
N ARG A 301 8.11 0.42 -0.25
CA ARG A 301 7.59 -0.89 0.18
C ARG A 301 8.39 -1.43 1.35
N LEU A 302 9.71 -1.38 1.26
CA LEU A 302 10.61 -1.84 2.32
C LEU A 302 10.59 -0.89 3.52
N GLY A 303 10.37 0.41 3.31
CA GLY A 303 10.12 1.38 4.38
C GLY A 303 8.90 1.03 5.23
N ARG A 304 7.78 0.65 4.60
CA ARG A 304 6.60 0.15 5.32
C ARG A 304 6.89 -1.14 6.07
N VAL A 305 7.63 -2.08 5.48
CA VAL A 305 8.06 -3.30 6.16
C VAL A 305 8.90 -2.98 7.41
N ARG A 306 9.83 -2.02 7.32
CA ARG A 306 10.63 -1.57 8.46
C ARG A 306 9.79 -0.98 9.58
N SER A 307 8.78 -0.19 9.24
CA SER A 307 7.80 0.33 10.19
C SER A 307 7.07 -0.80 10.91
N ASP A 308 6.55 -1.78 10.17
CA ASP A 308 5.77 -2.88 10.74
C ASP A 308 6.61 -3.78 11.65
N ILE A 309 7.89 -4.00 11.29
CA ILE A 309 8.84 -4.72 12.13
C ILE A 309 9.13 -3.97 13.43
N LEU A 310 9.34 -2.65 13.37
CA LEU A 310 9.52 -1.81 14.54
C LEU A 310 8.30 -1.90 15.47
N ASP A 311 7.10 -1.77 14.91
CA ASP A 311 5.85 -1.87 15.64
C ASP A 311 5.70 -3.25 16.30
N ALA A 312 6.03 -4.33 15.59
CA ALA A 312 5.99 -5.69 16.12
C ALA A 312 6.99 -5.93 17.27
N ILE A 313 8.23 -5.43 17.14
CA ILE A 313 9.25 -5.55 18.20
C ILE A 313 8.83 -4.74 19.43
N ASN A 314 8.31 -3.52 19.25
CA ASN A 314 7.84 -2.70 20.37
C ASN A 314 6.66 -3.34 21.11
N LEU A 315 5.73 -3.98 20.39
CA LEU A 315 4.67 -4.78 21.01
C LEU A 315 5.23 -5.98 21.80
N ASP A 316 6.25 -6.65 21.29
CA ASP A 316 6.89 -7.76 22.01
C ASP A 316 7.63 -7.25 23.27
N VAL A 317 8.24 -6.06 23.24
CA VAL A 317 8.79 -5.39 24.44
C VAL A 317 7.68 -5.09 25.46
N CYS A 318 6.54 -4.54 25.02
CA CYS A 318 5.38 -4.31 25.89
C CYS A 318 4.91 -5.61 26.57
N MET A 319 4.80 -6.71 25.80
CA MET A 319 4.37 -8.00 26.33
C MET A 319 5.39 -8.61 27.29
N ARG A 320 6.69 -8.46 27.02
CA ARG A 320 7.74 -8.89 27.97
C ARG A 320 7.69 -8.09 29.28
N MET A 321 7.46 -6.79 29.20
CA MET A 321 7.30 -5.94 30.39
C MET A 321 6.02 -6.26 31.18
N TYR A 322 4.93 -6.64 30.51
CA TYR A 322 3.73 -7.18 31.14
C TYR A 322 4.02 -8.46 31.94
N GLU A 323 4.75 -9.42 31.35
CA GLU A 323 5.12 -10.66 32.03
C GLU A 323 5.99 -10.41 33.27
N ASP A 324 6.93 -9.46 33.18
CA ASP A 324 7.77 -9.05 34.30
C ASP A 324 6.94 -8.38 35.41
N LEU A 325 5.99 -7.51 35.05
CA LEU A 325 5.09 -6.84 36.00
C LEU A 325 4.13 -7.85 36.67
N GLU A 326 3.60 -8.81 35.93
CA GLU A 326 2.75 -9.87 36.47
C GLU A 326 3.53 -10.76 37.45
N ARG A 327 4.81 -11.06 37.16
CA ARG A 327 5.69 -11.82 38.06
C ARG A 327 5.92 -11.08 39.38
N ILE A 328 6.12 -9.77 39.33
CA ILE A 328 6.27 -8.92 40.52
C ILE A 328 4.96 -8.87 41.32
N ALA A 329 3.81 -8.69 40.64
CA ALA A 329 2.51 -8.68 41.29
C ALA A 329 2.19 -10.00 42.02
N LYS A 330 2.59 -11.15 41.45
CA LYS A 330 2.45 -12.47 42.09
C LYS A 330 3.32 -12.61 43.34
N LEU A 331 4.53 -12.03 43.36
CA LEU A 331 5.42 -12.06 44.52
C LEU A 331 4.93 -11.17 45.68
N ASN A 332 4.18 -10.10 45.36
CA ASN A 332 3.61 -9.18 46.35
C ASN A 332 2.22 -9.61 46.87
N SER A 333 1.64 -10.69 46.32
CA SER A 333 0.38 -11.26 46.81
C SER A 333 0.65 -12.23 47.98
N PRO A 334 -0.12 -12.19 49.08
CA PRO A 334 0.09 -13.13 50.19
C PRO A 334 -0.09 -14.58 49.71
N PRO A 335 0.75 -15.54 50.17
CA PRO A 335 0.60 -16.93 49.76
C PRO A 335 -0.79 -17.45 50.18
N ALA A 336 -1.49 -18.10 49.24
CA ALA A 336 -2.80 -18.72 49.44
C ALA A 336 -2.86 -19.81 50.53
N PHE A 337 -1.74 -20.06 51.24
CA PHE A 337 -1.68 -20.97 52.38
C PHE A 337 -2.14 -20.33 53.70
N ALA A 338 -2.25 -18.99 53.78
CA ALA A 338 -2.66 -18.30 55.00
C ALA A 338 -4.18 -18.15 55.17
N SER A 339 -4.98 -18.37 54.11
CA SER A 339 -6.45 -18.24 54.16
C SER A 339 -7.20 -19.52 54.52
N ALA A 340 -6.50 -20.61 54.87
CA ALA A 340 -7.11 -21.89 55.25
C ALA A 340 -7.19 -22.14 56.77
N MET A 341 -6.88 -21.15 57.62
CA MET A 341 -6.84 -21.30 59.09
C MET A 341 -7.81 -20.37 59.83
N SER A 342 -8.84 -19.87 59.16
CA SER A 342 -9.91 -19.12 59.81
C SER A 342 -11.25 -19.46 59.17
N ASP A 343 -11.67 -20.70 59.36
CA ASP A 343 -13.10 -21.04 59.25
C ASP A 343 -13.53 -21.63 60.59
N ASP A 344 -14.19 -20.80 61.38
CA ASP A 344 -14.79 -21.14 62.66
C ASP A 344 -16.07 -21.92 62.35
N HIS A 345 -15.91 -23.18 61.95
CA HIS A 345 -17.02 -24.09 61.69
C HIS A 345 -17.39 -24.82 62.97
N GLU A 346 -18.43 -24.30 63.63
CA GLU A 346 -19.18 -24.98 64.67
C GLU A 346 -19.69 -26.34 64.14
N PHE A 347 -19.08 -27.43 64.63
CA PHE A 347 -19.37 -28.80 64.25
C PHE A 347 -20.73 -29.24 64.80
N ASN A 348 -21.77 -29.27 63.96
CA ASN A 348 -23.11 -29.72 64.32
C ASN A 348 -23.28 -31.23 64.04
N PHE A 349 -23.41 -32.03 65.11
CA PHE A 349 -23.42 -33.50 65.10
C PHE A 349 -24.70 -34.15 64.52
N ASN A 350 -25.71 -33.39 64.08
CA ASN A 350 -27.05 -33.93 63.82
C ASN A 350 -27.58 -33.88 62.36
N THR A 351 -26.74 -33.70 61.33
CA THR A 351 -27.22 -33.65 59.93
C THR A 351 -26.71 -34.86 59.12
N PRO A 352 -27.58 -35.75 58.60
CA PRO A 352 -27.16 -36.93 57.84
C PRO A 352 -26.81 -36.60 56.37
N PRO A 353 -25.92 -37.37 55.71
CA PRO A 353 -25.40 -37.04 54.39
C PRO A 353 -26.38 -37.43 53.27
N SER A 354 -26.60 -36.54 52.31
CA SER A 354 -27.31 -36.86 51.06
C SER A 354 -26.33 -36.87 49.88
N SER A 355 -26.23 -38.04 49.25
CA SER A 355 -25.41 -38.35 48.09
C SER A 355 -25.94 -37.71 46.79
N SER A 356 -25.05 -37.23 45.92
CA SER A 356 -25.18 -37.43 44.47
C SER A 356 -23.86 -37.15 43.74
N ARG A 357 -23.30 -38.21 43.14
CA ARG A 357 -22.17 -38.19 42.18
C ARG A 357 -22.64 -37.67 40.81
N PRO A 358 -21.78 -37.02 40.01
CA PRO A 358 -22.05 -36.78 38.60
C PRO A 358 -21.58 -37.95 37.71
N SER A 359 -22.35 -38.22 36.65
CA SER A 359 -22.10 -39.25 35.64
C SER A 359 -21.19 -38.73 34.52
N SER A 360 -20.18 -39.51 34.15
CA SER A 360 -19.39 -39.34 32.93
C SER A 360 -19.84 -40.36 31.87
N VAL A 361 -19.94 -39.91 30.61
CA VAL A 361 -20.06 -40.81 29.46
C VAL A 361 -19.20 -40.25 28.33
N THR A 362 -18.17 -41.00 27.99
CA THR A 362 -17.30 -40.86 26.82
C THR A 362 -17.74 -41.88 25.77
N LEU A 363 -17.73 -41.50 24.49
CA LEU A 363 -17.72 -42.42 23.36
C LEU A 363 -16.64 -41.96 22.37
N SER A 364 -15.55 -42.73 22.32
CA SER A 364 -14.54 -42.68 21.26
C SER A 364 -14.64 -43.98 20.45
N SER A 365 -14.72 -43.87 19.13
CA SER A 365 -14.58 -44.96 18.17
C SER A 365 -13.10 -45.19 17.83
N ALA A 366 -12.72 -46.47 17.78
CA ALA A 366 -11.37 -46.99 17.57
C ALA A 366 -10.91 -46.88 16.10
N ASP A 367 -9.62 -46.59 15.88
CA ASP A 367 -8.70 -47.58 15.27
C ASP A 367 -7.25 -47.05 15.26
N SER A 368 -6.30 -47.88 15.71
CA SER A 368 -4.87 -47.96 15.35
C SER A 368 -3.98 -48.29 16.55
N ALA A 369 -3.47 -49.52 16.54
CA ALA A 369 -2.50 -50.04 17.48
C ALA A 369 -1.06 -49.81 16.97
N SER A 370 -0.34 -48.85 17.56
CA SER A 370 1.11 -48.93 17.82
C SER A 370 1.67 -47.60 18.39
N SER A 371 1.86 -47.51 19.70
CA SER A 371 2.99 -46.79 20.34
C SER A 371 2.97 -46.89 21.88
N SER A 372 4.15 -47.07 22.46
CA SER A 372 4.48 -47.33 23.88
C SER A 372 4.04 -46.26 24.89
N PRO A 373 3.97 -46.59 26.21
CA PRO A 373 3.53 -45.67 27.23
C PRO A 373 4.65 -44.68 27.59
N ARG A 374 4.43 -43.39 27.34
CA ARG A 374 5.24 -42.31 27.93
C ARG A 374 4.40 -41.52 28.91
N SER A 375 4.89 -41.46 30.14
CA SER A 375 4.39 -40.76 31.31
C SER A 375 3.67 -39.45 31.00
N SER A 376 2.34 -39.48 31.00
CA SER A 376 1.52 -38.28 31.15
C SER A 376 1.39 -37.99 32.64
N MET A 377 2.19 -37.05 33.15
CA MET A 377 1.84 -36.40 34.42
C MET A 377 0.52 -35.66 34.21
N VAL A 378 -0.56 -36.20 34.79
CA VAL A 378 -1.84 -35.52 34.88
C VAL A 378 -1.67 -34.41 35.91
N LEU A 379 -1.43 -33.19 35.44
CA LEU A 379 -1.49 -32.00 36.29
C LEU A 379 -2.93 -31.82 36.78
N PRO A 380 -3.14 -31.46 38.06
CA PRO A 380 -4.47 -31.18 38.59
C PRO A 380 -5.24 -30.14 37.76
N LEU A 381 -6.54 -30.37 37.56
CA LEU A 381 -7.44 -29.53 36.74
C LEU A 381 -7.42 -28.03 37.10
N TYR A 382 -7.17 -27.68 38.37
CA TYR A 382 -7.11 -26.29 38.81
C TYR A 382 -5.89 -25.53 38.25
N LEU A 383 -4.71 -26.16 38.14
CA LEU A 383 -3.51 -25.55 37.55
C LEU A 383 -3.65 -25.35 36.02
N ASN A 384 -4.41 -26.23 35.36
CA ASN A 384 -4.75 -26.08 33.94
C ASN A 384 -5.76 -24.95 33.70
N SER A 385 -6.60 -24.61 34.68
CA SER A 385 -7.54 -23.47 34.59
C SER A 385 -6.80 -22.14 34.69
N GLU A 386 -5.95 -21.96 35.72
CA GLU A 386 -5.18 -20.72 35.93
C GLU A 386 -4.22 -20.40 34.77
N THR A 387 -3.58 -21.42 34.19
CA THR A 387 -2.67 -21.24 33.05
C THR A 387 -3.41 -20.90 31.75
N ASN A 388 -4.64 -21.38 31.57
CA ASN A 388 -5.48 -21.00 30.43
C ASN A 388 -6.03 -19.58 30.59
N GLU A 389 -6.43 -19.17 31.79
CA GLU A 389 -6.88 -17.80 32.09
C GLU A 389 -5.76 -16.76 31.95
N ALA A 390 -4.53 -17.10 32.33
CA ALA A 390 -3.37 -16.23 32.10
C ALA A 390 -3.11 -16.05 30.59
N LYS A 391 -3.20 -17.13 29.81
CA LYS A 391 -3.01 -17.09 28.35
C LYS A 391 -4.11 -16.29 27.64
N THR A 392 -5.37 -16.40 28.07
CA THR A 392 -6.47 -15.60 27.50
C THR A 392 -6.32 -14.12 27.86
N ARG A 393 -5.94 -13.78 29.10
CA ARG A 393 -5.64 -12.40 29.49
C ARG A 393 -4.50 -11.79 28.67
N ALA A 394 -3.40 -12.52 28.47
CA ALA A 394 -2.28 -12.07 27.66
C ALA A 394 -2.67 -11.84 26.19
N ARG A 395 -3.52 -12.69 25.61
CA ARG A 395 -4.05 -12.49 24.24
C ARG A 395 -4.94 -11.25 24.16
N ASN A 396 -5.89 -11.11 25.09
CA ASN A 396 -6.78 -9.94 25.15
C ASN A 396 -5.99 -8.63 25.31
N LEU A 397 -4.90 -8.64 26.10
CA LEU A 397 -4.00 -7.50 26.21
C LEU A 397 -3.32 -7.21 24.88
N ARG A 398 -2.74 -8.21 24.22
CA ARG A 398 -2.10 -8.03 22.91
C ARG A 398 -3.06 -7.43 21.89
N ASP A 399 -4.29 -7.94 21.80
CA ASP A 399 -5.32 -7.42 20.90
C ASP A 399 -5.67 -5.96 21.23
N SER A 400 -5.73 -5.62 22.52
CA SER A 400 -5.97 -4.25 22.96
C SER A 400 -4.80 -3.31 22.64
N LEU A 401 -3.54 -3.76 22.74
CA LEU A 401 -2.38 -2.95 22.39
C LEU A 401 -2.30 -2.72 20.88
N VAL A 402 -2.62 -3.74 20.08
CA VAL A 402 -2.74 -3.61 18.62
C VAL A 402 -3.82 -2.61 18.25
N ALA A 403 -4.97 -2.63 18.93
CA ALA A 403 -6.04 -1.65 18.69
C ALA A 403 -5.61 -0.20 19.01
N LEU A 404 -4.82 0.01 20.07
CA LEU A 404 -4.24 1.32 20.38
C LEU A 404 -3.26 1.77 19.30
N LEU A 405 -2.43 0.86 18.80
CA LEU A 405 -1.47 1.14 17.74
C LEU A 405 -2.15 1.56 16.42
N GLN A 406 -3.29 0.94 16.10
CA GLN A 406 -4.09 1.26 14.91
C GLN A 406 -4.79 2.62 15.00
N GLN A 407 -5.01 3.16 16.20
CA GLN A 407 -5.63 4.47 16.42
C GLN A 407 -4.63 5.64 16.34
N ALA A 408 -3.33 5.35 16.29
CA ALA A 408 -2.31 6.39 16.27
C ALA A 408 -2.23 7.13 14.92
N PRO A 409 -1.86 8.43 14.93
CA PRO A 409 -1.70 9.20 13.70
C PRO A 409 -0.67 8.56 12.77
N HIS A 410 -1.02 8.36 11.50
CA HIS A 410 -0.14 7.73 10.51
C HIS A 410 0.96 8.66 9.95
N ASP A 411 0.87 9.98 10.21
CA ASP A 411 1.77 10.99 9.63
C ASP A 411 2.98 11.37 10.50
N GLN A 412 3.17 10.73 11.65
CA GLN A 412 4.27 11.03 12.57
C GLN A 412 5.49 10.15 12.32
N HIS A 413 6.68 10.69 12.57
CA HIS A 413 7.91 9.89 12.58
C HIS A 413 7.80 8.78 13.63
N TYR A 414 8.26 7.56 13.32
CA TYR A 414 7.99 6.37 14.13
C TYR A 414 8.42 6.50 15.61
N HIS A 415 9.55 7.17 15.85
CA HIS A 415 10.01 7.46 17.21
C HIS A 415 9.05 8.39 17.98
N GLU A 416 8.45 9.37 17.31
CA GLU A 416 7.48 10.29 17.91
C GLU A 416 6.12 9.60 18.14
N LYS A 417 5.71 8.74 17.20
CA LYS A 417 4.54 7.87 17.32
C LYS A 417 4.61 7.03 18.60
N TRP A 418 5.69 6.27 18.79
CA TRP A 418 5.83 5.42 20.00
C TRP A 418 6.05 6.22 21.28
N ARG A 419 6.75 7.36 21.22
CA ARG A 419 6.91 8.25 22.37
C ARG A 419 5.58 8.79 22.89
N SER A 420 4.67 9.15 22.00
CA SER A 420 3.34 9.66 22.38
C SER A 420 2.39 8.56 22.86
N MET A 421 2.51 7.34 22.32
CA MET A 421 1.68 6.20 22.71
C MET A 421 2.13 5.52 24.00
N ALA A 422 3.43 5.57 24.34
CA ALA A 422 3.99 4.82 25.47
C ALA A 422 3.22 4.99 26.81
N PRO A 423 2.77 6.20 27.21
CA PRO A 423 1.89 6.38 28.37
C PRO A 423 0.61 5.56 28.30
N SER A 424 -0.07 5.58 27.15
CA SER A 424 -1.33 4.85 26.94
C SER A 424 -1.10 3.34 26.93
N MET A 425 0.00 2.89 26.33
CA MET A 425 0.43 1.49 26.35
C MET A 425 0.72 1.03 27.79
N ALA A 426 1.43 1.83 28.58
CA ALA A 426 1.76 1.53 29.97
C ALA A 426 0.50 1.39 30.83
N LEU A 427 -0.43 2.34 30.72
CA LEU A 427 -1.71 2.31 31.41
C LEU A 427 -2.52 1.06 31.05
N GLN A 428 -2.55 0.69 29.77
CA GLN A 428 -3.32 -0.47 29.33
C GLN A 428 -2.70 -1.78 29.82
N ILE A 429 -1.37 -1.91 29.79
CA ILE A 429 -0.66 -3.05 30.40
C ILE A 429 -0.98 -3.13 31.89
N PHE A 430 -0.90 -2.00 32.59
CA PHE A 430 -1.12 -1.94 34.03
C PHE A 430 -2.54 -2.40 34.42
N ARG A 431 -3.57 -2.01 33.65
CA ARG A 431 -4.97 -2.45 33.85
C ARG A 431 -5.18 -3.96 33.77
N PHE A 432 -4.32 -4.66 33.03
CA PHE A 432 -4.37 -6.13 32.91
C PHE A 432 -3.53 -6.85 33.98
N THR A 433 -2.89 -6.09 34.89
CA THR A 433 -2.11 -6.61 36.01
C THR A 433 -2.72 -6.21 37.35
N ASN A 434 -2.51 -7.02 38.40
CA ASN A 434 -2.89 -6.69 39.77
C ASN A 434 -1.76 -5.93 40.51
N ALA A 435 -0.98 -5.12 39.80
CA ALA A 435 0.14 -4.39 40.36
C ALA A 435 -0.35 -3.20 41.23
N PRO A 436 0.33 -2.88 42.36
CA PRO A 436 -0.02 -1.72 43.18
C PRO A 436 0.26 -0.39 42.45
N MET A 437 -0.63 0.60 42.67
CA MET A 437 -0.70 1.87 41.92
C MET A 437 0.56 2.74 42.01
N ASP A 438 1.37 2.56 43.04
CA ASP A 438 2.65 3.24 43.24
C ASP A 438 3.70 2.85 42.17
N MET A 439 3.54 1.68 41.54
CA MET A 439 4.45 1.21 40.48
C MET A 439 4.11 1.75 39.08
N LEU A 440 3.00 2.48 38.90
CA LEU A 440 2.56 2.92 37.57
C LEU A 440 3.53 3.92 36.93
N VAL A 441 3.89 4.99 37.66
CA VAL A 441 4.80 6.04 37.17
C VAL A 441 6.19 5.48 36.82
N PRO A 442 6.87 4.70 37.69
CA PRO A 442 8.17 4.12 37.33
C PRO A 442 8.05 3.07 36.20
N PHE A 443 6.90 2.39 36.07
CA PHE A 443 6.66 1.48 34.95
C PHE A 443 6.51 2.23 33.62
N GLU A 444 5.81 3.36 33.61
CA GLU A 444 5.64 4.21 32.44
C GLU A 444 6.97 4.77 31.92
N GLU A 445 7.80 5.31 32.82
CA GLU A 445 9.15 5.80 32.48
C GLU A 445 10.02 4.67 31.92
N LYS A 446 9.97 3.49 32.55
CA LYS A 446 10.73 2.32 32.11
C LYS A 446 10.23 1.79 30.77
N LEU A 447 8.92 1.80 30.51
CA LEU A 447 8.36 1.37 29.23
C LEU A 447 8.81 2.31 28.12
N LEU A 448 8.73 3.62 28.38
CA LEU A 448 9.18 4.64 27.44
C LEU A 448 10.67 4.46 27.10
N GLU A 449 11.51 4.23 28.10
CA GLU A 449 12.95 3.99 27.88
C GLU A 449 13.18 2.77 26.99
N ASN A 450 12.51 1.64 27.29
CA ASN A 450 12.72 0.38 26.56
C ASN A 450 12.19 0.42 25.13
N VAL A 451 11.09 1.13 24.87
CA VAL A 451 10.48 1.22 23.53
C VAL A 451 11.19 2.26 22.65
N CYS A 452 11.70 3.35 23.23
CA CYS A 452 12.36 4.42 22.47
C CYS A 452 13.88 4.21 22.30
N HIS A 453 14.55 3.48 23.20
CA HIS A 453 15.99 3.23 23.12
C HIS A 453 16.32 1.81 22.68
N ILE A 454 16.71 1.68 21.41
CA ILE A 454 17.17 0.42 20.77
C ILE A 454 18.38 -0.20 21.52
N SER A 455 19.14 0.60 22.28
CA SER A 455 20.28 0.13 23.05
C SER A 455 19.90 -0.68 24.31
N SER A 456 18.64 -0.66 24.74
CA SER A 456 18.16 -1.38 25.92
C SER A 456 18.42 -2.89 25.81
N PRO A 457 18.80 -3.57 26.92
CA PRO A 457 18.99 -5.02 26.92
C PRO A 457 17.70 -5.77 26.55
N ILE A 458 16.53 -5.32 27.02
CA ILE A 458 15.25 -5.96 26.71
C ILE A 458 14.95 -5.80 25.22
N TYR A 459 15.19 -4.61 24.66
CA TYR A 459 14.96 -4.36 23.24
C TYR A 459 15.83 -5.25 22.35
N LYS A 460 17.13 -5.34 22.64
CA LYS A 460 18.07 -6.20 21.91
C LYS A 460 17.69 -7.67 21.98
N GLU A 461 17.24 -8.13 23.15
CA GLU A 461 16.75 -9.50 23.33
C GLU A 461 15.53 -9.76 22.44
N MET A 462 14.54 -8.84 22.44
CA MET A 462 13.32 -8.98 21.65
C MET A 462 13.58 -8.87 20.14
N GLU A 463 14.45 -7.96 19.72
CA GLU A 463 14.86 -7.80 18.32
C GLU A 463 15.57 -9.05 17.80
N GLU A 464 16.48 -9.64 18.57
CA GLU A 464 17.19 -10.87 18.19
C GLU A 464 16.22 -12.07 18.12
N ALA A 465 15.31 -12.20 19.10
CA ALA A 465 14.27 -13.22 19.08
C ALA A 465 13.31 -13.06 17.90
N TYR A 466 12.96 -11.82 17.55
CA TYR A 466 12.17 -11.50 16.36
C TYR A 466 12.91 -11.86 15.08
N ARG A 467 14.20 -11.51 14.96
CA ARG A 467 15.05 -11.82 13.81
C ARG A 467 15.11 -13.32 13.52
N ILE A 468 15.31 -14.15 14.56
CA ILE A 468 15.36 -15.61 14.40
C ILE A 468 14.02 -16.16 13.87
N ARG A 469 12.89 -15.70 14.43
CA ARG A 469 11.56 -16.09 13.95
C ARG A 469 11.33 -15.62 12.51
N LEU A 470 11.70 -14.38 12.19
CA LEU A 470 11.54 -13.81 10.85
C LEU A 470 12.34 -14.59 9.82
N LEU A 471 13.60 -14.92 10.12
CA LEU A 471 14.44 -15.70 9.21
C LEU A 471 13.89 -17.11 8.97
N ASN A 472 13.27 -17.75 9.98
CA ASN A 472 12.62 -19.05 9.82
C ASN A 472 11.45 -18.98 8.84
N GLU A 473 10.56 -18.01 9.05
CA GLU A 473 9.39 -17.80 8.18
C GLU A 473 9.79 -17.37 6.77
N LEU A 474 10.84 -16.56 6.66
CA LEU A 474 11.40 -16.09 5.39
C LEU A 474 12.03 -17.25 4.60
N ALA A 475 12.80 -18.12 5.27
CA ALA A 475 13.43 -19.28 4.64
C ALA A 475 12.40 -20.22 4.01
N MET A 476 11.31 -20.50 4.74
CA MET A 476 10.20 -21.33 4.25
C MET A 476 9.55 -20.73 3.00
N ARG A 477 9.25 -19.43 3.02
CA ARG A 477 8.64 -18.72 1.90
C ARG A 477 9.55 -18.61 0.69
N VAL A 478 10.81 -18.23 0.87
CA VAL A 478 11.77 -18.12 -0.24
C VAL A 478 11.98 -19.47 -0.92
N ARG A 479 12.08 -20.56 -0.15
CA ARG A 479 12.21 -21.92 -0.71
C ARG A 479 11.04 -22.26 -1.64
N TYR A 480 9.83 -21.84 -1.28
CA TYR A 480 8.64 -22.06 -2.10
C TYR A 480 8.59 -21.10 -3.30
N PHE A 481 8.81 -19.80 -3.06
CA PHE A 481 8.67 -18.74 -4.05
C PHE A 481 9.70 -18.80 -5.18
N LYS A 482 10.92 -19.29 -4.89
CA LYS A 482 11.99 -19.31 -5.90
C LYS A 482 11.64 -20.11 -7.15
N ALA A 483 10.83 -21.17 -7.02
CA ALA A 483 10.44 -22.05 -8.11
C ALA A 483 9.19 -21.59 -8.89
N LEU A 484 8.48 -20.57 -8.42
CA LEU A 484 7.22 -20.12 -9.03
C LEU A 484 7.45 -19.23 -10.26
N SER A 485 6.56 -19.27 -11.24
CA SER A 485 6.52 -18.24 -12.30
C SER A 485 6.20 -16.87 -11.72
N GLY A 486 6.36 -15.78 -12.49
CA GLY A 486 6.02 -14.44 -12.02
C GLY A 486 4.56 -14.32 -11.59
N VAL A 487 3.63 -14.84 -12.39
CA VAL A 487 2.19 -14.76 -12.10
C VAL A 487 1.79 -15.63 -10.92
N CYS A 488 2.37 -16.82 -10.77
CA CYS A 488 2.13 -17.66 -9.61
C CYS A 488 2.65 -17.01 -8.32
N LEU A 489 3.87 -16.46 -8.36
CA LEU A 489 4.46 -15.72 -7.25
C LEU A 489 3.56 -14.54 -6.83
N PHE A 490 3.17 -13.70 -7.80
CA PHE A 490 2.26 -12.59 -7.57
C PHE A 490 0.94 -13.06 -6.95
N SER A 491 0.32 -14.09 -7.51
CA SER A 491 -0.99 -14.58 -7.05
C SER A 491 -0.93 -15.06 -5.60
N ILE A 492 0.11 -15.82 -5.24
CA ILE A 492 0.27 -16.37 -3.89
C ILE A 492 0.63 -15.27 -2.90
N ALA A 493 1.62 -14.43 -3.22
CA ALA A 493 2.09 -13.40 -2.30
C ALA A 493 1.07 -12.27 -2.06
N THR A 494 0.14 -12.05 -2.99
CA THR A 494 -0.94 -11.05 -2.84
C THR A 494 -2.26 -11.65 -2.34
N GLY A 495 -2.31 -12.94 -1.98
CA GLY A 495 -3.53 -13.61 -1.52
C GLY A 495 -4.56 -13.94 -2.62
N ASN A 496 -4.28 -13.60 -3.87
CA ASN A 496 -5.14 -13.89 -5.02
C ASN A 496 -5.26 -15.40 -5.31
N ARG A 497 -6.31 -15.82 -6.02
CA ARG A 497 -6.49 -17.23 -6.41
C ARG A 497 -5.49 -17.60 -7.50
N VAL A 498 -4.73 -18.67 -7.29
CA VAL A 498 -3.80 -19.21 -8.29
C VAL A 498 -4.59 -19.83 -9.45
N PRO A 499 -4.25 -19.55 -10.73
CA PRO A 499 -4.83 -20.24 -11.87
C PRO A 499 -4.63 -21.75 -11.76
N THR A 500 -5.69 -22.54 -11.97
CA THR A 500 -5.71 -23.99 -11.79
C THR A 500 -4.74 -24.79 -12.69
N SER A 501 -4.14 -24.15 -13.71
CA SER A 501 -3.36 -24.83 -14.77
C SER A 501 -1.86 -24.97 -14.52
N SER A 502 -1.29 -24.38 -13.46
CA SER A 502 0.16 -24.39 -13.19
C SER A 502 0.59 -25.28 -12.00
N ARG A 503 -0.20 -26.31 -11.68
CA ARG A 503 0.05 -27.18 -10.52
C ARG A 503 1.09 -28.27 -10.83
N SER A 504 2.22 -28.24 -10.11
CA SER A 504 3.24 -29.29 -10.10
C SER A 504 2.88 -30.47 -9.17
N LEU A 505 3.62 -31.57 -9.30
CA LEU A 505 3.36 -32.93 -8.79
C LEU A 505 3.51 -33.13 -7.26
N ASP A 506 3.86 -32.11 -6.47
CA ASP A 506 4.07 -32.22 -5.00
C ASP A 506 2.92 -31.58 -4.18
N ALA A 507 1.69 -31.82 -4.64
CA ALA A 507 0.48 -31.06 -4.31
C ALA A 507 -0.01 -31.12 -2.84
N GLY A 508 0.62 -31.91 -1.96
CA GLY A 508 0.20 -32.06 -0.56
C GLY A 508 0.75 -30.95 0.33
N ARG A 509 2.08 -30.80 0.39
CA ARG A 509 2.75 -29.81 1.27
C ARG A 509 2.58 -28.38 0.79
N ASP A 510 2.53 -28.17 -0.54
CA ASP A 510 2.35 -26.85 -1.12
C ASP A 510 0.93 -26.30 -0.87
N ARG A 511 -0.08 -27.17 -0.75
CA ARG A 511 -1.44 -26.77 -0.39
C ARG A 511 -1.56 -26.29 1.05
N ASP A 512 -0.91 -26.99 1.98
CA ASP A 512 -0.93 -26.61 3.39
C ASP A 512 -0.16 -25.30 3.60
N LEU A 513 0.93 -25.08 2.87
CA LEU A 513 1.67 -23.81 2.88
C LEU A 513 0.89 -22.68 2.21
N ASP A 514 0.23 -22.91 1.08
CA ASP A 514 -0.66 -21.94 0.42
C ASP A 514 -1.81 -21.52 1.36
N ALA A 515 -2.40 -22.49 2.06
CA ALA A 515 -3.44 -22.25 3.05
C ALA A 515 -2.88 -21.46 4.24
N ALA A 516 -1.69 -21.82 4.74
CA ALA A 516 -1.02 -21.12 5.82
C ALA A 516 -0.69 -19.66 5.44
N ILE A 517 -0.15 -19.41 4.24
CA ILE A 517 0.11 -18.05 3.74
C ILE A 517 -1.18 -17.23 3.70
N ARG A 518 -2.30 -17.82 3.25
CA ARG A 518 -3.61 -17.13 3.22
C ARG A 518 -4.18 -16.89 4.61
N MET A 519 -4.01 -17.82 5.54
CA MET A 519 -4.51 -17.69 6.93
C MET A 519 -3.61 -16.77 7.79
N GLY A 520 -2.32 -16.68 7.45
CA GLY A 520 -1.29 -15.87 8.12
C GLY A 520 -1.23 -14.41 7.68
N GLN A 521 -2.07 -13.98 6.74
CA GLN A 521 -2.19 -12.59 6.26
C GLN A 521 -2.88 -11.66 7.26
N GLN A 522 -2.77 -11.92 8.57
CA GLN A 522 -3.18 -10.94 9.56
C GLN A 522 -2.22 -9.74 9.44
N GLU A 523 -2.77 -8.58 9.10
CA GLU A 523 -1.99 -7.37 8.78
C GLU A 523 -1.00 -7.04 9.92
N GLY A 524 0.28 -6.93 9.59
CA GLY A 524 1.36 -6.69 10.57
C GLY A 524 1.88 -7.94 11.30
N GLY A 525 1.37 -9.13 10.98
CA GLY A 525 1.91 -10.40 11.47
C GLY A 525 3.29 -10.71 10.87
N ILE A 526 4.12 -11.48 11.61
CA ILE A 526 5.46 -11.88 11.15
C ILE A 526 5.41 -12.70 9.85
N GLU A 527 4.34 -13.45 9.65
CA GLU A 527 4.07 -14.25 8.45
C GLU A 527 3.80 -13.37 7.21
N ASP A 528 3.03 -12.30 7.37
CA ASP A 528 2.78 -11.31 6.33
C ASP A 528 4.07 -10.53 5.99
N ILE A 529 4.79 -10.07 7.00
CA ILE A 529 6.09 -9.39 6.84
C ILE A 529 7.08 -10.28 6.08
N ALA A 530 7.20 -11.56 6.48
CA ALA A 530 8.06 -12.52 5.79
C ALA A 530 7.63 -12.74 4.33
N THR A 531 6.32 -12.74 4.05
CA THR A 531 5.77 -12.86 2.68
C THR A 531 6.15 -11.67 1.82
N ARG A 532 6.01 -10.45 2.35
CA ARG A 532 6.37 -9.21 1.65
C ARG A 532 7.87 -9.15 1.35
N ILE A 533 8.73 -9.47 2.32
CA ILE A 533 10.19 -9.52 2.13
C ILE A 533 10.57 -10.62 1.12
N ALA A 534 10.00 -11.82 1.24
CA ALA A 534 10.27 -12.91 0.29
C ALA A 534 9.88 -12.52 -1.13
N HIS A 535 8.70 -11.92 -1.30
CA HIS A 535 8.19 -11.51 -2.60
C HIS A 535 9.08 -10.46 -3.28
N VAL A 536 9.38 -9.36 -2.57
CA VAL A 536 10.29 -8.31 -3.06
C VAL A 536 11.67 -8.90 -3.34
N GLY A 537 12.22 -9.67 -2.40
CA GLY A 537 13.56 -10.24 -2.52
C GLY A 537 13.71 -11.21 -3.69
N VAL A 538 12.72 -12.06 -3.97
CA VAL A 538 12.77 -13.00 -5.11
C VAL A 538 12.70 -12.26 -6.45
N VAL A 539 11.79 -11.29 -6.58
CA VAL A 539 11.69 -10.46 -7.81
C VAL A 539 12.97 -9.66 -8.02
N HIS A 540 13.47 -9.03 -6.96
CA HIS A 540 14.72 -8.27 -6.97
C HIS A 540 15.91 -9.13 -7.38
N TRP A 541 16.06 -10.33 -6.79
CA TRP A 541 17.13 -11.26 -7.14
C TRP A 541 17.07 -11.66 -8.60
N ARG A 542 15.88 -11.99 -9.13
CA ARG A 542 15.71 -12.33 -10.55
C ARG A 542 16.17 -11.21 -11.49
N ILE A 543 15.96 -9.95 -11.10
CA ILE A 543 16.35 -8.78 -11.90
C ILE A 543 17.85 -8.49 -11.76
N TRP A 544 18.35 -8.45 -10.53
CA TRP A 544 19.64 -7.83 -10.19
C TRP A 544 20.80 -8.80 -9.93
N ALA A 545 20.55 -10.07 -9.61
CA ALA A 545 21.60 -10.99 -9.14
C ALA A 545 22.84 -10.98 -10.04
N ARG A 546 22.65 -11.18 -11.35
CA ARG A 546 23.72 -11.19 -12.36
C ARG A 546 24.33 -9.83 -12.66
N MET A 547 23.67 -8.75 -12.28
CA MET A 547 24.10 -7.38 -12.59
C MET A 547 24.83 -6.71 -11.42
N ALA A 548 24.51 -7.11 -10.19
CA ALA A 548 24.93 -6.39 -8.98
C ALA A 548 25.56 -7.26 -7.89
N TYR A 549 25.30 -8.58 -7.85
CA TYR A 549 25.66 -9.42 -6.69
C TYR A 549 26.55 -10.61 -7.02
N VAL A 550 26.26 -11.34 -8.10
CA VAL A 550 26.99 -12.54 -8.52
C VAL A 550 28.02 -12.15 -9.58
N ASP A 551 29.26 -12.60 -9.40
CA ASP A 551 30.32 -12.44 -10.39
C ASP A 551 30.23 -13.54 -11.46
N ASP A 552 30.52 -13.22 -12.73
CA ASP A 552 30.40 -14.16 -13.86
C ASP A 552 31.25 -15.45 -13.68
N ASP A 553 32.28 -15.43 -12.81
CA ASP A 553 33.15 -16.57 -12.51
C ASP A 553 32.51 -17.63 -11.59
N ASP A 554 31.53 -17.25 -10.76
CA ASP A 554 30.85 -18.16 -9.80
C ASP A 554 29.85 -19.12 -10.49
N MET A 555 29.56 -18.92 -11.78
CA MET A 555 28.68 -19.79 -12.59
C MET A 555 29.42 -20.96 -13.25
N SER A 556 30.75 -21.04 -13.10
CA SER A 556 31.59 -22.09 -13.72
C SER A 556 31.83 -23.31 -12.81
N MET A 557 31.31 -23.27 -11.59
CA MET A 557 31.24 -24.42 -10.70
C MET A 557 29.78 -24.82 -10.46
N ASP A 558 29.12 -25.36 -11.49
CA ASP A 558 28.11 -26.42 -11.37
C ASP A 558 27.79 -27.04 -12.74
#